data_AF-A0A382DD07-F1
#
_entry.id   AF-A0A382DD07-F1
#
_cell.length_a   1.000
_cell.length_b   1.000
_cell.length_c   1.000
_cell.angle_alpha   90.00
_cell.angle_beta   90.00
_cell.angle_gamma   90.00
#
_symmetry.space_group_name_H-M   'P 1'
#
loop_
_entity.id
_entity.type
_entity.pdbx_description
1 polymer ?
#
loop_
_entity_poly.entity_id
_entity_poly.type
_entity_poly.pdbx_seq_one_letter_code
_entity_poly.pdbx_strand_id
1 'polypeptide(L)'
;VEFIRLTNEQFHHFDEKGYLVVPQAIDRDTIEKIVDIGDRFMEFELCRSHKDSKPINYYFNRYFDLTQHETLLQVVTNSNTVPLVVQLLSSD
;
A
#
# COMPACT_ATOMS: atom_id res chain seq x y z
N VAL A 1 -7.77 -10.31 16.54
CA VAL A 1 -7.53 -9.02 15.87
C VAL A 1 -7.71 -7.94 16.90
N GLU A 2 -6.70 -7.12 17.13
CA GLU A 2 -6.77 -5.99 18.06
C GLU A 2 -7.45 -4.82 17.35
N PHE A 3 -8.49 -4.24 17.97
CA PHE A 3 -9.22 -3.13 17.37
C PHE A 3 -8.43 -1.83 17.60
N ILE A 4 -7.85 -1.28 16.53
CA ILE A 4 -7.16 0.01 16.58
C ILE A 4 -8.20 1.12 16.44
N ARG A 5 -8.34 1.91 17.50
CA ARG A 5 -9.26 3.06 17.54
C ARG A 5 -8.55 4.32 17.05
N LEU A 6 -9.22 5.05 16.16
CA LEU A 6 -8.79 6.38 15.75
C LEU A 6 -8.88 7.33 16.95
N THR A 7 -7.80 8.06 17.22
CA THR A 7 -7.82 9.11 18.24
C THR A 7 -8.46 10.39 17.70
N ASN A 8 -8.98 11.24 18.58
CA ASN A 8 -9.54 12.54 18.19
C ASN A 8 -8.50 13.42 17.47
N GLU A 9 -7.24 13.39 17.91
CA GLU A 9 -6.16 14.14 17.27
C GLU A 9 -5.92 13.66 15.83
N GLN A 10 -5.89 12.35 15.60
CA GLN A 10 -5.74 11.78 14.25
C GLN A 10 -6.94 12.10 13.36
N PHE A 11 -8.15 12.07 13.91
CA PHE A 11 -9.37 12.46 13.20
C PHE A 11 -9.31 13.92 12.76
N HIS A 12 -9.03 14.84 13.69
CA HIS A 12 -8.92 16.27 13.37
C HIS A 12 -7.78 16.55 12.38
N HIS A 13 -6.63 15.88 12.53
CA HIS A 13 -5.54 16.01 11.57
C HIS A 13 -5.96 15.56 10.17
N PHE A 14 -6.65 14.43 10.05
CA PHE A 14 -7.14 13.94 8.76
C PHE A 14 -8.17 14.89 8.16
N ASP A 15 -9.13 15.39 8.95
CA ASP A 15 -10.17 16.33 8.49
C ASP A 15 -9.55 17.66 8.00
N GLU A 16 -8.56 18.19 8.72
CA GLU A 16 -7.90 19.45 8.35
C GLU A 16 -6.88 19.31 7.22
N LYS A 17 -6.17 18.18 7.11
CA LYS A 17 -5.02 18.01 6.22
C LYS A 17 -5.26 17.07 5.05
N GLY A 18 -6.32 16.27 5.10
CA GLY A 18 -6.67 15.28 4.08
C GLY A 18 -5.78 14.02 4.06
N TYR A 19 -4.95 13.79 5.09
CA TYR A 19 -4.12 12.59 5.21
C TYR A 19 -3.88 12.19 6.66
N LEU A 20 -3.49 10.93 6.88
CA LEU A 20 -3.05 10.42 8.17
C LEU A 20 -1.80 9.56 7.97
N VAL A 21 -0.73 9.84 8.73
CA VAL A 21 0.49 9.02 8.72
C VAL A 21 0.40 7.96 9.80
N VAL A 22 0.47 6.69 9.40
CA VAL A 22 0.50 5.54 10.33
C VAL A 22 1.92 4.97 10.33
N PRO A 23 2.76 5.32 11.31
CA PRO A 23 4.14 4.83 11.35
C PRO A 23 4.15 3.31 11.56
N GLN A 24 5.09 2.63 10.89
CA GLN A 24 5.29 1.18 11.04
C GLN A 24 4.02 0.34 10.78
N ALA A 25 3.14 0.82 9.90
CA ALA A 25 1.92 0.09 9.52
C ALA A 25 2.21 -1.30 8.94
N ILE A 26 3.37 -1.46 8.29
CA ILE A 26 3.85 -2.69 7.67
C ILE A 26 5.23 -2.99 8.27
N ASP A 27 5.46 -4.25 8.64
CA ASP A 27 6.76 -4.70 9.15
C ASP A 27 7.81 -4.81 8.03
N ARG A 28 9.09 -4.84 8.42
CA ARG A 28 10.21 -4.85 7.49
C ARG A 28 10.21 -6.06 6.55
N ASP A 29 9.92 -7.25 7.05
CA ASP A 29 9.97 -8.48 6.25
C ASP A 29 8.88 -8.47 5.18
N THR A 30 7.70 -7.95 5.51
CA THR A 30 6.61 -7.74 4.55
C THR A 30 6.99 -6.70 3.50
N ILE A 31 7.62 -5.59 3.90
CA ILE A 31 8.13 -4.57 2.96
C ILE A 31 9.13 -5.20 1.97
N GLU A 32 10.11 -5.95 2.45
CA GLU A 32 11.12 -6.58 1.59
C GLU A 32 10.50 -7.53 0.55
N LYS A 33 9.48 -8.30 0.94
CA LYS A 33 8.74 -9.18 0.00
C LYS A 33 7.96 -8.38 -1.05
N ILE A 34 7.27 -7.30 -0.64
CA ILE A 34 6.51 -6.45 -1.59
C ILE A 34 7.44 -5.80 -2.60
N VAL A 35 8.62 -5.36 -2.16
CA VAL A 35 9.64 -4.79 -3.04
C VAL A 35 10.10 -5.82 -4.08
N ASP A 36 10.47 -7.05 -3.67
CA ASP A 36 10.86 -8.11 -4.61
C ASP A 36 9.76 -8.42 -5.64
N ILE A 37 8.52 -8.55 -5.16
CA ILE A 37 7.34 -8.82 -6.01
C ILE A 37 7.12 -7.69 -7.01
N GLY A 38 7.20 -6.44 -6.56
CA GLY A 38 7.03 -5.24 -7.39
C GLY A 38 8.15 -5.09 -8.43
N ASP A 39 9.40 -5.28 -8.03
CA ASP A 39 10.56 -5.18 -8.92
C ASP A 39 10.47 -6.22 -10.05
N ARG A 40 10.15 -7.47 -9.72
CA ARG A 40 9.97 -8.55 -10.71
C ARG A 40 8.80 -8.28 -11.65
N PHE A 41 7.68 -7.78 -11.13
CA PHE A 41 6.53 -7.41 -11.95
C PHE A 41 6.87 -6.29 -12.93
N MET A 42 7.56 -5.25 -12.45
CA MET A 42 7.94 -4.10 -13.27
C MET A 42 9.00 -4.46 -14.30
N GLU A 43 9.98 -5.29 -13.96
CA GLU A 43 10.95 -5.83 -14.91
C GLU A 43 10.24 -6.60 -16.05
N PHE A 44 9.32 -7.50 -15.71
CA PHE A 44 8.52 -8.22 -16.70
C PHE A 44 7.68 -7.27 -17.58
N GLU A 45 6.93 -6.35 -16.97
CA GLU A 45 6.07 -5.42 -17.69
C GLU A 45 6.86 -4.46 -18.59
N LEU A 46 8.05 -4.04 -18.16
CA LEU A 46 8.96 -3.24 -18.98
C LEU A 46 9.48 -4.06 -20.16
N CYS A 47 10.01 -5.26 -19.95
CA CYS A 47 10.44 -6.15 -21.04
C CYS A 47 9.32 -6.45 -22.04
N ARG A 48 8.07 -6.58 -21.55
CA ARG A 48 6.88 -6.83 -22.38
C ARG A 48 6.45 -5.60 -23.17
N SER A 49 6.46 -4.43 -22.53
CA SER A 49 5.89 -3.20 -23.11
C SER A 49 6.88 -2.43 -23.97
N HIS A 50 8.16 -2.42 -23.60
CA HIS A 50 9.21 -1.61 -24.22
C HIS A 50 10.45 -2.50 -24.41
N LYS A 51 11.17 -2.37 -25.54
CA LYS A 51 12.44 -3.10 -25.74
C LYS A 51 13.59 -2.56 -24.87
N ASP A 52 13.25 -1.79 -23.85
CA ASP A 52 14.21 -1.17 -22.94
C ASP A 52 14.66 -2.24 -21.94
N SER A 53 15.98 -2.43 -21.84
CA SER A 53 16.57 -3.40 -20.93
C SER A 53 16.55 -2.95 -19.47
N LYS A 54 16.13 -1.70 -19.19
CA LYS A 54 16.08 -1.09 -17.86
C LYS A 54 14.99 -0.01 -17.79
N PRO A 55 14.44 0.29 -16.60
CA PRO A 55 13.50 1.38 -16.40
C PRO A 55 14.15 2.73 -16.77
N ILE A 56 13.59 3.43 -17.76
CA ILE A 56 14.00 4.79 -18.10
C ILE A 56 13.07 5.74 -17.32
N ASN A 57 13.64 6.38 -16.31
CA ASN A 57 12.95 7.06 -15.21
C ASN A 57 11.97 8.16 -15.64
N TYR A 58 10.65 7.97 -15.42
CA TYR A 58 9.63 9.05 -15.41
C TYR A 58 8.42 8.84 -14.47
N TYR A 59 8.41 7.81 -13.62
CA TYR A 59 7.21 7.20 -13.03
C TYR A 59 6.43 6.36 -14.05
N PHE A 60 6.22 5.09 -13.71
CA PHE A 60 5.50 4.13 -14.54
C PHE A 60 4.53 3.37 -13.66
N ASN A 61 3.24 3.48 -13.96
CA ASN A 61 2.19 2.74 -13.26
C ASN A 61 1.64 1.64 -14.16
N ARG A 62 1.41 0.48 -13.55
CA ARG A 62 0.75 -0.65 -14.18
C ARG A 62 -0.27 -1.23 -13.22
N TYR A 63 -1.35 -1.77 -13.78
CA TYR A 63 -2.34 -2.48 -12.97
C TYR A 63 -1.66 -3.71 -12.38
N PHE A 64 -1.65 -3.80 -11.05
CA PHE A 64 -1.09 -4.93 -10.34
C PHE A 64 -2.21 -5.67 -9.62
N ASP A 65 -2.47 -6.91 -10.05
CA ASP A 65 -3.52 -7.73 -9.46
C ASP A 65 -3.06 -8.24 -8.08
N LEU A 66 -3.58 -7.60 -7.04
CA LEU A 66 -3.25 -7.89 -5.65
C LEU A 66 -3.72 -9.28 -5.19
N THR A 67 -4.61 -9.93 -5.94
CA THR A 67 -5.15 -11.25 -5.57
C THR A 67 -4.22 -12.39 -5.96
N GLN A 68 -3.20 -12.14 -6.78
CA GLN A 68 -2.28 -13.17 -7.28
C GLN A 68 -1.17 -13.54 -6.27
N HIS A 69 -0.97 -12.74 -5.23
CA HIS A 69 0.08 -12.97 -4.25
C HIS A 69 -0.44 -12.73 -2.84
N GLU A 70 -0.29 -13.73 -1.95
CA GLU A 70 -0.77 -13.64 -0.57
C GLU A 70 -0.19 -12.42 0.17
N THR A 71 1.11 -12.16 -0.01
CA THR A 71 1.77 -10.96 0.52
C THR A 71 1.08 -9.66 0.09
N LEU A 72 0.66 -9.53 -1.17
CA LEU A 72 -0.02 -8.32 -1.66
C LEU A 72 -1.42 -8.20 -1.07
N LEU A 73 -2.12 -9.33 -0.94
CA LEU A 73 -3.42 -9.36 -0.28
C LEU A 73 -3.30 -8.91 1.18
N GLN A 74 -2.28 -9.35 1.91
CA GLN A 74 -2.01 -8.95 3.29
C GLN A 74 -1.82 -7.44 3.46
N VAL A 75 -1.33 -6.72 2.43
CA VAL A 75 -1.19 -5.26 2.46
C VAL A 75 -2.56 -4.57 2.47
N VAL A 76 -3.48 -5.00 1.62
CA VAL A 76 -4.82 -4.38 1.53
C VAL A 76 -5.76 -4.86 2.63
N THR A 77 -5.48 -6.01 3.24
CA THR A 77 -6.20 -6.51 4.42
C THR A 77 -5.43 -6.25 5.72
N ASN A 78 -4.50 -5.29 5.72
CA ASN A 78 -3.63 -5.04 6.87
C ASN A 78 -4.46 -4.60 8.10
N SER A 79 -4.38 -5.37 9.18
CA SER A 79 -5.17 -5.15 10.39
C SER A 79 -4.83 -3.85 11.13
N ASN A 80 -3.68 -3.24 10.85
CA ASN A 80 -3.25 -1.99 11.46
C ASN A 80 -3.81 -0.76 10.73
N THR A 81 -4.21 -0.90 9.46
CA THR A 81 -4.68 0.22 8.64
C THR A 81 -6.17 0.11 8.30
N VAL A 82 -6.69 -1.08 8.03
CA VAL A 82 -8.10 -1.29 7.64
C VAL A 82 -9.08 -0.71 8.67
N PRO A 83 -8.94 -0.93 10.00
CA PRO A 83 -9.85 -0.33 10.97
C PRO A 83 -9.84 1.21 10.94
N LEU A 84 -8.69 1.82 10.69
CA LEU A 84 -8.55 3.27 10.60
C LEU A 84 -9.24 3.80 9.34
N VAL A 85 -9.06 3.13 8.20
CA VAL A 85 -9.76 3.48 6.95
C VAL A 85 -11.27 3.42 7.13
N VAL A 86 -11.78 2.36 7.77
CA VAL A 86 -13.23 2.23 8.05
C VAL A 86 -13.71 3.38 8.92
N GLN A 87 -12.99 3.73 10.00
CA GLN A 87 -13.38 4.84 10.88
C GLN A 87 -13.32 6.20 10.19
N LEU A 88 -12.37 6.43 9.28
CA LEU A 88 -12.20 7.69 8.56
C LEU A 88 -13.21 7.88 7.41
N LEU A 89 -13.68 6.78 6.80
CA LEU A 89 -14.56 6.81 5.63
C LEU A 89 -16.02 6.49 5.94
N SER A 90 -16.31 6.00 7.15
CA SER A 90 -17.69 5.85 7.58
C SER A 90 -18.29 7.24 7.80
N SER A 91 -19.40 7.53 7.12
CA SER A 91 -20.26 8.63 7.52
C SER A 91 -20.86 8.33 8.89
N ASP A 92 -20.92 9.33 9.77
CA ASP A 92 -21.71 9.27 11.00
C ASP A 92 -23.19 8.92 10.73
#